data_AF-A0A962QP03-F1
#
_entry.id   AF-A0A962QP03-F1
#
_cell.length_a   1.000
_cell.length_b   1.000
_cell.length_c   1.000
_cell.angle_alpha   90.00
_cell.angle_beta   90.00
_cell.angle_gamma   90.00
#
_symmetry.space_group_name_H-M   'P 1'
#
loop_
_entity.id
_entity.type
_entity.pdbx_description
1 polymer ?
#
loop_
_entity_poly.entity_id
_entity_poly.type
_entity_poly.pdbx_seq_one_letter_code
_entity_poly.pdbx_strand_id
1 'polypeptide(L)' 'PATRDGMYVLWVFDEDDPRQPVGRSGRNLLRYINHESPGNAAFDGFDLYACCVIGCDQEITIDYASGP' A
#
# COMPACT_ATOMS: atom_id res chain seq x y z
N PRO A 1 0.53 -1.94 15.35
CA PRO A 1 1.03 -0.55 15.24
C PRO A 1 2.56 -0.51 15.21
N ALA A 2 3.15 0.21 14.25
CA ALA A 2 4.57 0.50 14.24
C ALA A 2 4.91 1.34 15.48
N THR A 3 5.91 0.92 16.25
CA THR A 3 6.37 1.65 17.44
C THR A 3 7.60 2.52 17.15
N ARG A 4 8.09 2.51 15.90
CA ARG A 4 9.28 3.25 15.43
C ARG A 4 9.13 3.58 13.96
N ASP A 5 9.45 4.81 13.60
CA ASP A 5 9.57 5.25 12.20
C ASP A 5 10.76 4.55 11.54
N GLY A 6 10.59 4.10 10.31
CA GLY A 6 11.62 3.40 9.57
C GLY A 6 11.23 3.14 8.12
N MET A 7 12.24 2.82 7.30
CA MET A 7 12.13 2.59 5.85
C MET A 7 11.00 1.65 5.44
N TYR A 8 10.61 0.72 6.32
CA TYR A 8 9.61 -0.30 6.03
C TYR A 8 8.28 -0.06 6.76
N VAL A 9 7.98 1.17 7.21
CA VAL A 9 6.67 1.46 7.79
C VAL A 9 5.71 1.86 6.67
N LEU A 10 4.70 1.04 6.44
CA LEU A 10 3.56 1.38 5.59
C LEU A 10 2.62 2.27 6.40
N TRP A 11 2.40 3.50 5.94
CA TRP A 11 1.44 4.43 6.52
C TRP A 11 0.14 4.33 5.77
N VAL A 12 -0.91 3.96 6.50
CA VAL A 12 -2.25 3.84 5.96
C VAL A 12 -3.12 4.90 6.64
N PHE A 13 -3.86 5.64 5.82
CA PHE A 13 -4.87 6.58 6.26
C PHE A 13 -6.21 5.85 6.19
N ASP A 14 -6.91 5.80 7.32
CA ASP A 14 -8.27 5.30 7.38
C ASP A 14 -9.21 6.39 6.84
N GLU A 15 -10.18 6.04 5.99
CA GLU A 15 -11.17 7.00 5.50
C GLU A 15 -12.08 7.51 6.62
N ASP A 16 -12.31 6.69 7.66
CA ASP A 16 -13.14 7.05 8.81
C ASP A 16 -12.38 7.96 9.82
N ASP A 17 -11.05 7.89 9.87
CA ASP A 17 -10.20 8.79 10.67
C ASP A 17 -8.89 9.16 9.95
N PRO A 18 -8.95 10.04 8.93
CA PRO A 18 -7.78 10.43 8.13
C PRO A 18 -6.75 11.22 8.93
N ARG A 19 -7.07 11.64 10.17
CA ARG A 19 -6.16 12.37 11.06
C ARG A 19 -5.27 11.45 11.89
N GLN A 20 -5.55 10.15 11.89
CA GLN A 20 -4.77 9.15 12.64
C GLN A 20 -4.23 8.06 11.71
N PRO A 21 -3.20 8.38 10.90
CA PRO A 21 -2.57 7.36 10.07
C PRO A 21 -1.95 6.27 10.96
N VAL A 22 -2.31 5.02 10.69
CA VAL A 22 -1.81 3.88 11.44
C VAL A 22 -0.63 3.28 10.69
N GLY A 23 0.58 3.53 11.21
CA GLY A 23 1.78 2.89 10.70
C GLY A 23 1.77 1.38 10.99
N ARG A 24 2.06 0.56 9.99
CA ARG A 24 2.38 -0.86 10.19
C ARG A 24 3.81 -1.16 9.77
N SER A 25 4.51 -1.91 10.62
CA SER A 25 5.83 -2.43 10.29
C SER A 25 5.68 -3.43 9.15
N GLY A 26 6.10 -3.04 7.96
CA GLY A 26 6.18 -3.82 6.73
C GLY A 26 7.24 -4.91 6.86
N ARG A 27 6.92 -5.93 7.66
CA ARG A 27 7.66 -7.20 7.72
C ARG A 27 7.16 -8.20 6.66
N ASN A 28 6.10 -7.85 5.93
CA ASN A 28 5.48 -8.67 4.88
C ASN A 28 6.01 -8.30 3.48
N LEU A 29 5.59 -9.07 2.47
CA LEU A 29 6.04 -8.91 1.08
C LEU A 29 5.62 -7.58 0.45
N LEU A 30 4.59 -6.92 1.00
CA LEU A 30 4.04 -5.66 0.47
C LEU A 30 5.07 -4.51 0.48
N ARG A 31 6.17 -4.64 1.24
CA ARG A 31 7.29 -3.68 1.26
C ARG A 31 8.07 -3.59 -0.06
N TYR A 32 7.86 -4.53 -0.98
CA TYR A 32 8.55 -4.59 -2.27
C TYR A 32 7.69 -4.16 -3.45
N ILE A 33 6.46 -3.71 -3.20
CA ILE A 33 5.58 -3.23 -4.25
C ILE A 33 6.16 -1.94 -4.83
N ASN A 34 6.35 -1.93 -6.14
CA ASN A 34 6.86 -0.77 -6.86
C ASN A 34 5.72 0.17 -7.30
N HIS A 35 6.11 1.40 -7.64
CA HIS A 35 5.18 2.40 -8.15
C HIS A 35 5.08 2.36 -9.67
N GLU A 36 3.85 2.43 -10.20
CA GLU A 36 3.54 2.65 -11.62
C GLU A 36 2.26 3.51 -11.73
N SER A 37 2.08 4.26 -12.83
CA SER A 37 0.87 5.05 -13.09
C SER A 37 0.36 4.83 -14.53
N PRO A 38 -0.83 4.21 -14.72
CA PRO A 38 -1.68 3.63 -13.68
C PRO A 38 -1.07 2.35 -13.09
N GLY A 39 -1.22 2.15 -11.77
CA GLY A 39 -0.90 0.88 -11.11
C GLY A 39 -1.98 -0.20 -11.34
N ASN A 40 -1.65 -1.46 -11.10
CA ASN A 40 -2.58 -2.59 -11.25
C ASN A 40 -3.22 -3.07 -9.93
N ALA A 41 -2.81 -2.51 -8.80
CA ALA A 41 -3.40 -2.73 -7.48
C ALA A 41 -3.53 -1.40 -6.70
N ALA A 42 -4.33 -1.41 -5.64
CA ALA A 42 -4.51 -0.30 -4.72
C ALA A 42 -4.64 -0.81 -3.27
N PHE A 43 -4.20 0.01 -2.32
CA PHE A 43 -4.47 -0.23 -0.91
C PHE A 43 -5.85 0.30 -0.53
N ASP A 44 -6.62 -0.51 0.18
CA ASP A 44 -7.80 -0.08 0.95
C ASP A 44 -7.54 -0.48 2.40
N GLY A 45 -7.33 0.52 3.25
CA GLY A 45 -6.75 0.31 4.56
C GLY A 45 -5.42 -0.45 4.46
N PHE A 46 -5.36 -1.62 5.11
CA PHE A 46 -4.16 -2.48 5.13
C PHE A 46 -4.16 -3.58 4.08
N ASP A 47 -5.25 -3.71 3.35
CA ASP A 47 -5.45 -4.77 2.38
C ASP A 47 -5.12 -4.26 0.99
N LEU A 48 -4.51 -5.13 0.18
CA LEU A 48 -4.14 -4.82 -1.20
C LEU A 48 -5.12 -5.52 -2.13
N TYR A 49 -5.80 -4.74 -2.97
CA TYR A 49 -6.77 -5.23 -3.93
C TYR A 49 -6.26 -5.00 -5.36
N ALA A 50 -6.54 -5.96 -6.24
CA ALA A 50 -6.26 -5.81 -7.67
C ALA A 50 -7.31 -4.90 -8.32
N CYS A 51 -6.86 -3.90 -9.09
CA CYS A 51 -7.73 -3.01 -9.85
C CYS A 51 -8.10 -3.59 -11.22
N CYS A 52 -7.37 -4.61 -11.66
CA CYS A 52 -7.58 -5.31 -12.93
C CYS A 52 -7.16 -6.78 -12.82
N VAL A 53 -7.33 -7.55 -13.90
CA VAL A 53 -6.80 -8.92 -13.97
C VAL A 53 -5.28 -8.87 -14.05
N ILE A 54 -4.59 -9.54 -13.13
CA ILE A 54 -3.13 -9.64 -13.08
C ILE A 54 -2.73 -11.05 -13.53
N GLY A 55 -1.90 -11.14 -14.56
CA GLY A 55 -1.39 -12.41 -15.06
C GLY A 55 -0.42 -13.09 -14.10
N CYS A 56 -0.16 -14.39 -14.30
CA CYS A 56 0.95 -15.05 -13.60
C CYS A 56 2.27 -14.32 -13.92
N ASP A 57 3.11 -14.17 -12.91
CA ASP A 57 4.42 -13.50 -12.98
C ASP A 57 4.40 -12.01 -13.37
N GLN A 58 3.21 -11.41 -13.53
CA GLN A 58 3.08 -9.97 -13.70
C GLN A 58 3.38 -9.27 -12.37
N GLU A 59 4.22 -8.23 -12.43
CA GLU A 59 4.54 -7.43 -11.26
C GLU A 59 3.32 -6.69 -10.73
N ILE A 60 3.14 -6.71 -9.41
CA ILE A 60 2.07 -5.94 -8.74
C ILE A 60 2.61 -4.53 -8.46
N THR A 61 1.92 -3.52 -8.98
CA THR A 61 2.32 -2.10 -8.87
C THR A 61 1.15 -1.26 -8.34
N ILE A 62 1.46 -0.18 -7.61
CA ILE A 62 0.45 0.76 -7.10
C ILE A 62 0.73 2.19 -7.59
N ASP A 63 -0.30 3.02 -7.69
CA ASP A 63 -0.15 4.43 -8.00
C ASP A 63 0.02 5.26 -6.70
N TYR A 64 1.23 5.78 -6.45
CA TYR A 64 1.57 6.59 -5.28
C TYR A 64 0.95 8.00 -5.35
N ALA A 65 0.62 8.48 -6.55
CA ALA A 65 0.02 9.80 -6.76
C ALA A 65 -1.52 9.75 -6.71
N SER A 66 -2.10 8.55 -6.74
CA SER A 66 -3.53 8.29 -6.55
C SER A 66 -3.96 8.24 -5.06
N GLY A 67 -3.14 8.78 -4.15
CA GLY A 67 -3.57 8.99 -2.78
C GLY A 67 -4.79 9.93 -2.72
N PRO A 68 -5.63 9.84 -1.66
CA PRO A 68 -6.83 10.66 -1.50
C PRO A 68 -6.57 12.17 -1.54
#